data_AF-A0A0D2EMX0-F1
#
_entry.id   AF-A0A0D2EMX0-F1
#
_cell.length_a   1.000
_cell.length_b   1.000
_cell.length_c   1.000
_cell.angle_alpha   90.00
_cell.angle_beta   90.00
_cell.angle_gamma   90.00
#
_symmetry.space_group_name_H-M   'P 1'
#
loop_
_entity.id
_entity.type
_entity.pdbx_description
1 polymer ?
#
loop_
_entity_poly.entity_id
_entity_poly.type
_entity_poly.pdbx_seq_one_letter_code
_entity_poly.pdbx_strand_id
1 'polypeptide(L)'
;MATRRIRIVCISDTHNQTPKLPAGDILIHAGDLTNQGSMSELKKTVSWLANADFKAKIIVCGNHDVTADVDFYREYGAYFHNKNMEDPQKCLALLQADPSIIYLNHEPKQIPITHSDGAVTSLRVFGSPYSPARGFWAFGYPPEKAAQLWAQIPLDSDIVVTHTPAKFHRDECGTRGTAGCERLRQTLWRVRPRMFVCGHIHEAYGVEVVTWDLSCPNIKFKEESVRYWQDPQPESRKQYTVDLSSRAKAMALRNDGSVGNLVGSRQLTRLRGAEVDGPSDEMSTVESGDQNFHLPRPPTAGPPPFPDFDKAQRPISPAASSISINELASRGQGGQASSARSDQEAISGREGRLETCIVNAAYMATNWPHKTGKKFHKPIVVDIDLPVEPGPSPSSASI
;
A
#
# COMPACT_ATOMS: atom_id res chain seq x y z
N MET A 1 10.56 15.47 -20.81
CA MET A 1 11.43 14.38 -20.33
C MET A 1 11.29 13.20 -21.27
N ALA A 2 12.37 12.48 -21.56
CA ALA A 2 12.28 11.22 -22.29
C ALA A 2 11.63 10.16 -21.39
N THR A 3 10.84 9.27 -21.99
CA THR A 3 10.24 8.13 -21.29
C THR A 3 10.63 6.83 -21.97
N ARG A 4 10.64 5.74 -21.21
CA ARG A 4 10.83 4.39 -21.73
C ARG A 4 9.74 3.48 -21.20
N ARG A 5 9.27 2.60 -22.08
CA ARG A 5 8.34 1.55 -21.72
C ARG A 5 9.00 0.56 -20.79
N ILE A 6 8.40 0.34 -19.63
CA ILE A 6 8.80 -0.63 -18.61
C ILE A 6 7.71 -1.68 -18.48
N ARG A 7 8.12 -2.96 -18.47
CA ARG A 7 7.23 -4.08 -18.24
C ARG A 7 7.22 -4.47 -16.76
N ILE A 8 6.08 -4.29 -16.10
CA ILE A 8 5.90 -4.60 -14.69
C ILE A 8 5.04 -5.86 -14.56
N VAL A 9 5.55 -6.85 -13.85
CA VAL A 9 4.83 -8.08 -13.50
C VAL A 9 4.29 -7.93 -12.09
N CYS A 10 2.98 -8.04 -11.93
CA CYS A 10 2.28 -7.90 -10.66
C CYS A 10 1.72 -9.25 -10.22
N ILE A 11 1.94 -9.57 -8.95
CA ILE A 11 1.39 -10.74 -8.28
C ILE A 11 1.13 -10.41 -6.79
N SER A 12 0.30 -11.19 -6.13
CA SER A 12 0.01 -11.11 -4.70
C SER A 12 -0.59 -12.44 -4.25
N ASP A 13 -0.73 -12.67 -2.95
CA ASP A 13 -1.52 -13.77 -2.40
C ASP A 13 -1.08 -15.13 -2.97
N THR A 14 0.24 -15.34 -3.01
CA THR A 14 0.80 -16.58 -3.53
C THR A 14 0.72 -17.69 -2.52
N HIS A 15 0.67 -17.41 -1.21
CA HIS A 15 0.42 -18.40 -0.16
C HIS A 15 1.28 -19.68 -0.33
N ASN A 16 2.61 -19.50 -0.34
CA ASN A 16 3.64 -20.52 -0.58
C ASN A 16 3.70 -21.12 -2.00
N GLN A 17 2.87 -20.64 -2.93
CA GLN A 17 3.00 -21.00 -4.34
C GLN A 17 4.16 -20.25 -4.98
N THR A 18 4.84 -20.91 -5.91
CA THR A 18 6.01 -20.36 -6.61
C THR A 18 5.78 -20.50 -8.12
N PRO A 19 4.80 -19.76 -8.70
CA PRO A 19 4.45 -19.90 -10.10
C PRO A 19 5.61 -19.50 -11.01
N LYS A 20 5.57 -20.00 -12.25
CA LYS A 20 6.44 -19.48 -13.30
C LYS A 20 6.00 -18.05 -13.63
N LEU A 21 6.92 -17.11 -13.49
CA LEU A 21 6.69 -15.70 -13.80
C LEU A 21 6.94 -15.42 -15.29
N PRO A 22 6.13 -14.56 -15.94
CA PRO A 22 6.44 -14.05 -17.27
C PRO A 22 7.66 -13.12 -17.20
N ALA A 23 8.32 -12.91 -18.33
CA ALA A 23 9.43 -11.96 -18.42
C ALA A 23 8.96 -10.51 -18.24
N GLY A 24 9.73 -9.72 -17.53
CA GLY A 24 9.52 -8.28 -17.33
C GLY A 24 10.75 -7.59 -16.77
N ASP A 25 10.67 -6.28 -16.61
CA ASP A 25 11.76 -5.48 -16.04
C ASP A 25 11.67 -5.44 -14.51
N ILE A 26 10.45 -5.33 -13.97
CA ILE A 26 10.17 -5.18 -12.53
C ILE A 26 9.14 -6.22 -12.11
N LEU A 27 9.37 -6.85 -10.96
CA LEU A 27 8.39 -7.68 -10.27
C LEU A 27 7.83 -6.92 -9.06
N ILE A 28 6.51 -6.94 -8.87
CA ILE A 28 5.83 -6.45 -7.66
C ILE A 28 5.04 -7.60 -7.04
N HIS A 29 5.31 -7.90 -5.76
CA HIS A 29 4.51 -8.81 -4.94
C HIS A 29 3.76 -8.04 -3.84
N ALA A 30 2.43 -7.98 -3.91
CA ALA A 30 1.60 -7.12 -3.06
C ALA A 30 1.09 -7.79 -1.76
N GLY A 31 1.91 -8.62 -1.12
CA GLY A 31 1.59 -9.26 0.16
C GLY A 31 1.11 -10.71 0.05
N ASP A 32 0.95 -11.33 1.22
CA ASP A 32 0.62 -12.75 1.41
C ASP A 32 1.56 -13.69 0.63
N LEU A 33 2.85 -13.52 0.92
CA LEU A 33 3.94 -14.34 0.42
C LEU A 33 3.81 -15.79 0.89
N THR A 34 3.26 -15.97 2.09
CA THR A 34 3.18 -17.24 2.81
C THR A 34 1.76 -17.58 3.28
N ASN A 35 1.55 -18.76 3.87
CA ASN A 35 0.29 -19.05 4.56
C ASN A 35 0.31 -18.62 6.03
N GLN A 36 1.46 -18.72 6.71
CA GLN A 36 1.58 -18.45 8.14
C GLN A 36 2.94 -17.84 8.54
N GLY A 37 3.74 -17.35 7.61
CA GLY A 37 5.00 -16.67 7.93
C GLY A 37 6.08 -17.53 8.59
N SER A 38 6.01 -18.87 8.57
CA SER A 38 7.08 -19.67 9.17
C SER A 38 8.42 -19.45 8.44
N MET A 39 9.53 -19.67 9.15
CA MET A 39 10.87 -19.52 8.58
C MET A 39 11.07 -20.40 7.33
N SER A 40 10.46 -21.59 7.33
CA SER A 40 10.51 -22.52 6.20
C SER A 40 9.77 -22.01 4.97
N GLU A 41 8.60 -21.41 5.17
CA GLU A 41 7.79 -20.81 4.10
C GLU A 41 8.49 -19.59 3.51
N LEU A 42 8.98 -18.69 4.37
CA LEU A 42 9.72 -17.52 3.95
C LEU A 42 10.98 -17.90 3.17
N LYS A 43 11.75 -18.91 3.62
CA LYS A 43 12.94 -19.40 2.87
C LYS A 43 12.57 -19.85 1.48
N LYS A 44 11.49 -20.61 1.33
CA LYS A 44 11.03 -21.08 0.04
C LYS A 44 10.64 -19.92 -0.88
N THR A 45 9.84 -18.98 -0.37
CA THR A 45 9.35 -17.84 -1.16
C THR A 45 10.48 -16.87 -1.53
N VAL A 46 11.36 -16.52 -0.60
CA VAL A 46 12.54 -15.66 -0.86
C VAL A 46 13.46 -16.31 -1.88
N SER A 47 13.71 -17.63 -1.77
CA SER A 47 14.53 -18.34 -2.77
C SER A 47 13.91 -18.30 -4.18
N TRP A 48 12.58 -18.42 -4.28
CA TRP A 48 11.89 -18.30 -5.57
C TRP A 48 11.99 -16.89 -6.16
N LEU A 49 11.78 -15.85 -5.34
CA LEU A 49 11.91 -14.45 -5.77
C LEU A 49 13.35 -14.08 -6.16
N ALA A 50 14.33 -14.52 -5.38
CA ALA A 50 15.76 -14.30 -5.65
C ALA A 50 16.16 -14.86 -7.02
N ASN A 51 15.67 -16.06 -7.37
CA ASN A 51 15.95 -16.71 -8.66
C ASN A 51 15.18 -16.13 -9.86
N ALA A 52 14.22 -15.22 -9.64
CA ALA A 52 13.48 -14.60 -10.72
C ALA A 52 14.34 -13.56 -11.45
N ASP A 53 14.37 -13.60 -12.79
CA ASP A 53 15.18 -12.69 -13.61
C ASP A 53 14.44 -11.36 -13.84
N PHE A 54 14.66 -10.40 -12.94
CA PHE A 54 14.10 -9.05 -12.97
C PHE A 54 15.16 -8.05 -12.49
N LYS A 55 15.14 -6.83 -13.04
CA LYS A 55 16.06 -5.75 -12.63
C LYS A 55 15.79 -5.27 -11.21
N ALA A 56 14.53 -5.34 -10.76
CA ALA A 56 14.11 -5.05 -9.39
C ALA A 56 12.90 -5.90 -8.99
N LYS A 57 12.85 -6.33 -7.73
CA LYS A 57 11.74 -7.12 -7.17
C LYS A 57 11.24 -6.41 -5.92
N ILE A 58 10.10 -5.74 -6.02
CA ILE A 58 9.50 -4.99 -4.90
C ILE A 58 8.51 -5.91 -4.21
N ILE A 59 8.63 -6.07 -2.90
CA ILE A 59 7.70 -6.88 -2.12
C ILE A 59 7.19 -6.11 -0.91
N VAL A 60 5.93 -6.33 -0.59
CA VAL A 60 5.35 -6.04 0.73
C VAL A 60 4.87 -7.35 1.33
N CYS A 61 4.78 -7.42 2.65
CA CYS A 61 4.10 -8.52 3.34
C CYS A 61 2.58 -8.33 3.29
N GLY A 62 1.83 -9.36 3.66
CA GLY A 62 0.38 -9.30 3.91
C GLY A 62 0.01 -9.87 5.27
N ASN A 63 -1.28 -10.04 5.51
CA ASN A 63 -1.80 -10.46 6.82
C ASN A 63 -1.43 -11.91 7.20
N HIS A 64 -1.03 -12.74 6.23
CA HIS A 64 -0.54 -14.12 6.46
C HIS A 64 0.95 -14.22 6.77
N ASP A 65 1.73 -13.16 6.53
CA ASP A 65 3.17 -13.14 6.76
C ASP A 65 3.48 -12.79 8.23
N VAL A 66 2.87 -13.51 9.17
CA VAL A 66 2.68 -13.07 10.56
C VAL A 66 3.97 -12.76 11.32
N THR A 67 5.08 -13.44 11.01
CA THR A 67 6.38 -13.17 11.67
C THR A 67 7.02 -11.84 11.26
N ALA A 68 6.55 -11.22 10.16
CA ALA A 68 7.04 -9.93 9.71
C ALA A 68 6.41 -8.76 10.49
N ASP A 69 5.28 -9.00 11.18
CA ASP A 69 4.71 -8.07 12.17
C ASP A 69 5.20 -8.48 13.57
N VAL A 70 6.32 -7.89 13.98
CA VAL A 70 7.05 -8.31 15.20
C VAL A 70 6.19 -8.19 16.46
N ASP A 71 5.41 -7.11 16.56
CA ASP A 71 4.60 -6.86 17.76
C ASP A 71 3.38 -7.79 17.80
N PHE A 72 2.69 -7.97 16.67
CA PHE A 72 1.63 -8.97 16.54
C PHE A 72 2.15 -10.38 16.82
N TYR A 73 3.30 -10.76 16.25
CA TYR A 73 3.85 -12.09 16.41
C TYR A 73 4.31 -12.35 17.85
N ARG A 74 4.86 -11.35 18.54
CA ARG A 74 5.24 -11.47 19.96
C ARG A 74 4.04 -11.82 20.82
N GLU A 75 2.88 -11.22 20.56
CA GLU A 75 1.67 -11.45 21.35
C GLU A 75 0.96 -12.75 20.94
N TYR A 76 0.92 -13.05 19.64
CA TYR A 76 0.00 -14.05 19.08
C TYR A 76 0.66 -15.20 18.34
N GLY A 77 1.97 -15.18 18.14
CA GLY A 77 2.68 -16.18 17.34
C GLY A 77 2.53 -17.63 17.83
N ALA A 78 2.29 -17.82 19.12
CA ALA A 78 2.07 -19.14 19.71
C ALA A 78 0.79 -19.82 19.19
N TYR A 79 -0.21 -19.03 18.80
CA TYR A 79 -1.45 -19.50 18.16
C TYR A 79 -1.18 -20.04 16.75
N PHE A 80 -0.27 -19.39 16.01
CA PHE A 80 0.02 -19.74 14.63
C PHE A 80 1.00 -20.91 14.50
N HIS A 81 2.02 -20.98 15.39
CA HIS A 81 3.11 -21.96 15.29
C HIS A 81 3.12 -22.99 16.43
N ASN A 82 1.95 -23.32 17.00
CA ASN A 82 1.79 -24.37 18.02
C ASN A 82 2.80 -24.26 19.18
N LYS A 83 3.02 -23.04 19.69
CA LYS A 83 4.02 -22.69 20.72
C LYS A 83 5.50 -22.87 20.35
N ASN A 84 5.81 -23.36 19.15
CA ASN A 84 7.16 -23.35 18.59
C ASN A 84 7.38 -22.02 17.85
N MET A 85 7.61 -20.97 18.64
CA MET A 85 7.82 -19.62 18.13
C MET A 85 9.02 -19.57 17.19
N GLU A 86 8.84 -18.87 16.07
CA GLU A 86 9.93 -18.47 15.19
C GLU A 86 10.65 -17.25 15.77
N ASP A 87 11.83 -16.95 15.24
CA ASP A 87 12.57 -15.72 15.54
C ASP A 87 12.19 -14.65 14.50
N PRO A 88 11.34 -13.66 14.82
CA PRO A 88 10.85 -12.71 13.84
C PRO A 88 11.96 -11.81 13.27
N GLN A 89 13.04 -11.56 14.04
CA GLN A 89 14.20 -10.83 13.54
C GLN A 89 14.94 -11.62 12.45
N LYS A 90 15.07 -12.94 12.60
CA LYS A 90 15.63 -13.79 11.54
C LYS A 90 14.70 -13.84 10.31
N CYS A 91 13.38 -13.86 10.51
CA CYS A 91 12.43 -13.82 9.41
C CYS A 91 12.55 -12.53 8.60
N LEU A 92 12.65 -11.38 9.27
CA LEU A 92 12.85 -10.08 8.61
C LEU A 92 14.21 -10.01 7.91
N ALA A 93 15.28 -10.48 8.56
CA ALA A 93 16.61 -10.52 7.95
C ALA A 93 16.63 -11.36 6.66
N LEU A 94 15.83 -12.43 6.61
CA LEU A 94 15.69 -13.26 5.41
C LEU A 94 15.00 -12.53 4.25
N LEU A 95 13.96 -11.74 4.51
CA LEU A 95 13.28 -10.91 3.50
C LEU A 95 14.22 -9.83 2.92
N GLN A 96 15.24 -9.43 3.68
CA GLN A 96 16.20 -8.39 3.33
C GLN A 96 17.56 -8.94 2.85
N ALA A 97 17.74 -10.26 2.82
CA ALA A 97 19.03 -10.88 2.58
C ALA A 97 19.53 -10.73 1.15
N ASP A 98 18.62 -10.70 0.17
CA ASP A 98 18.95 -10.60 -1.25
C ASP A 98 18.82 -9.13 -1.74
N PRO A 99 19.89 -8.51 -2.25
CA PRO A 99 19.87 -7.10 -2.66
C PRO A 99 19.00 -6.82 -3.89
N SER A 100 18.62 -7.84 -4.66
CA SER A 100 17.68 -7.70 -5.77
C SER A 100 16.22 -7.62 -5.30
N ILE A 101 15.95 -7.99 -4.04
CA ILE A 101 14.65 -7.89 -3.39
C ILE A 101 14.59 -6.62 -2.55
N ILE A 102 13.59 -5.81 -2.83
CA ILE A 102 13.32 -4.55 -2.15
C ILE A 102 12.07 -4.78 -1.31
N TYR A 103 12.28 -5.18 -0.05
CA TYR A 103 11.22 -5.30 0.93
C TYR A 103 10.84 -3.91 1.46
N LEU A 104 9.55 -3.58 1.42
CA LEU A 104 8.99 -2.33 1.94
C LEU A 104 7.98 -2.62 3.05
N ASN A 105 8.16 -1.97 4.22
CA ASN A 105 7.27 -2.14 5.37
C ASN A 105 6.67 -0.80 5.83
N HIS A 106 5.69 -0.30 5.08
CA HIS A 106 5.07 1.02 5.29
C HIS A 106 6.08 2.17 5.15
N GLU A 107 6.75 2.22 4.00
CA GLU A 107 7.80 3.20 3.74
C GLU A 107 7.90 3.57 2.25
N PRO A 108 8.38 4.79 1.94
CA PRO A 108 8.77 5.15 0.59
C PRO A 108 10.22 4.76 0.28
N LYS A 109 10.47 4.39 -0.98
CA LYS A 109 11.80 4.10 -1.51
C LYS A 109 11.95 4.66 -2.91
N GLN A 110 13.12 5.26 -3.17
CA GLN A 110 13.56 5.58 -4.53
C GLN A 110 14.41 4.43 -5.06
N ILE A 111 14.04 3.90 -6.22
CA ILE A 111 14.61 2.69 -6.82
C ILE A 111 15.15 3.02 -8.21
N PRO A 112 16.47 3.02 -8.41
CA PRO A 112 17.06 3.19 -9.73
C PRO A 112 16.97 1.89 -10.55
N ILE A 113 16.53 2.00 -11.80
CA ILE A 113 16.50 0.93 -12.78
C ILE A 113 17.43 1.31 -13.92
N THR A 114 18.59 0.67 -13.97
CA THR A 114 19.57 0.87 -15.04
C THR A 114 19.19 0.06 -16.27
N HIS A 115 19.17 0.74 -17.42
CA HIS A 115 18.91 0.14 -18.72
C HIS A 115 20.21 -0.30 -19.39
N SER A 116 20.11 -1.14 -20.42
CA SER A 116 21.27 -1.69 -21.14
C SER A 116 22.13 -0.63 -21.84
N ASP A 117 21.56 0.54 -22.13
CA ASP A 117 22.24 1.70 -22.70
C ASP A 117 22.79 2.67 -21.63
N GLY A 118 22.78 2.26 -20.35
CA GLY A 118 23.25 3.06 -19.22
C GLY A 118 22.27 4.14 -18.75
N ALA A 119 21.14 4.34 -19.45
CA ALA A 119 20.11 5.25 -19.01
C ALA A 119 19.45 4.74 -17.71
N VAL A 120 18.93 5.64 -16.88
CA VAL A 120 18.37 5.27 -15.56
C VAL A 120 16.94 5.77 -15.42
N THR A 121 16.03 4.88 -15.03
CA THR A 121 14.70 5.25 -14.53
C THR A 121 14.75 5.27 -13.01
N SER A 122 14.40 6.40 -12.40
CA SER A 122 14.30 6.50 -10.93
C SER A 122 12.83 6.42 -10.51
N LEU A 123 12.45 5.34 -9.82
CA LEU A 123 11.07 5.08 -9.38
C LEU A 123 10.88 5.43 -7.91
N ARG A 124 9.90 6.27 -7.58
CA ARG A 124 9.45 6.44 -6.19
C ARG A 124 8.30 5.49 -5.91
N VAL A 125 8.54 4.55 -5.01
CA VAL A 125 7.57 3.52 -4.64
C VAL A 125 7.26 3.64 -3.17
N PHE A 126 5.98 3.67 -2.82
CA PHE A 126 5.53 3.50 -1.44
C PHE A 126 4.98 2.08 -1.27
N GLY A 127 5.44 1.35 -0.26
CA GLY A 127 5.00 -0.02 0.02
C GLY A 127 4.43 -0.17 1.42
N SER A 128 3.29 -0.84 1.61
CA SER A 128 2.72 -1.10 2.94
C SER A 128 1.97 -2.43 3.06
N PRO A 129 2.19 -3.20 4.14
CA PRO A 129 1.49 -4.47 4.37
C PRO A 129 0.10 -4.32 5.02
N TYR A 130 -0.23 -3.12 5.47
CA TYR A 130 -1.38 -2.87 6.35
C TYR A 130 -2.73 -3.12 5.66
N SER A 131 -3.66 -3.74 6.40
CA SER A 131 -5.06 -3.93 6.01
C SER A 131 -6.04 -3.63 7.16
N PRO A 132 -7.28 -3.19 6.88
CA PRO A 132 -8.28 -3.01 7.91
C PRO A 132 -8.46 -4.29 8.74
N ALA A 133 -8.30 -4.18 10.06
CA ALA A 133 -8.35 -5.33 10.95
C ALA A 133 -9.68 -6.09 10.81
N ARG A 134 -9.60 -7.33 10.33
CA ARG A 134 -10.72 -8.26 10.23
C ARG A 134 -10.33 -9.56 10.91
N GLY A 135 -10.74 -9.71 12.17
CA GLY A 135 -10.34 -10.85 12.98
C GLY A 135 -8.88 -10.75 13.40
N PHE A 136 -8.21 -11.89 13.46
CA PHE A 136 -6.95 -12.06 14.17
C PHE A 136 -5.82 -12.41 13.21
N TRP A 137 -5.27 -11.39 12.54
CA TRP A 137 -4.17 -11.52 11.59
C TRP A 137 -3.23 -10.32 11.67
N ALA A 138 -2.00 -10.51 11.18
CA ALA A 138 -0.94 -9.51 11.23
C ALA A 138 -1.28 -8.27 10.38
N PHE A 139 -0.61 -7.15 10.68
CA PHE A 139 -0.75 -5.89 9.97
C PHE A 139 -2.19 -5.35 9.92
N GLY A 140 -3.01 -5.72 10.91
CA GLY A 140 -4.35 -5.18 11.10
C GLY A 140 -4.31 -3.78 11.71
N TYR A 141 -5.03 -2.83 11.14
CA TYR A 141 -5.28 -1.53 11.77
C TYR A 141 -6.78 -1.27 11.97
N PRO A 142 -7.18 -0.59 13.05
CA PRO A 142 -8.57 -0.23 13.25
C PRO A 142 -8.96 0.98 12.38
N PRO A 143 -10.24 1.11 11.96
CA PRO A 143 -10.68 2.11 10.98
C PRO A 143 -10.29 3.57 11.30
N GLU A 144 -10.23 3.94 12.58
CA GLU A 144 -9.86 5.27 13.04
C GLU A 144 -8.41 5.64 12.73
N LYS A 145 -7.50 4.65 12.63
CA LYS A 145 -6.08 4.89 12.28
C LYS A 145 -5.87 5.04 10.77
N ALA A 146 -6.85 4.68 9.94
CA ALA A 146 -6.70 4.64 8.50
C ALA A 146 -6.29 6.00 7.89
N ALA A 147 -6.86 7.09 8.38
CA ALA A 147 -6.55 8.43 7.86
C ALA A 147 -5.10 8.83 8.14
N GLN A 148 -4.62 8.62 9.38
CA GLN A 148 -3.24 8.91 9.75
C GLN A 148 -2.26 7.99 9.02
N LEU A 149 -2.59 6.71 8.90
CA LEU A 149 -1.76 5.71 8.24
C LEU A 149 -1.54 6.09 6.78
N TRP A 150 -2.61 6.32 6.02
CA TRP A 150 -2.51 6.59 4.58
C TRP A 150 -2.11 8.03 4.25
N ALA A 151 -2.14 8.95 5.21
CA ALA A 151 -1.58 10.30 5.00
C ALA A 151 -0.05 10.31 4.84
N GLN A 152 0.64 9.21 5.20
CA GLN A 152 2.09 9.09 5.09
C GLN A 152 2.59 8.76 3.66
N ILE A 153 1.69 8.42 2.73
CA ILE A 153 2.07 8.16 1.34
C ILE A 153 2.55 9.47 0.70
N PRO A 154 3.82 9.55 0.23
CA PRO A 154 4.30 10.75 -0.41
C PRO A 154 3.50 11.07 -1.66
N LEU A 155 3.20 12.35 -1.79
CA LEU A 155 2.38 12.90 -2.86
C LEU A 155 2.98 12.74 -4.25
N ASP A 156 4.28 12.49 -4.33
CA ASP A 156 5.05 12.27 -5.55
C ASP A 156 5.36 10.78 -5.82
N SER A 157 4.78 9.85 -5.05
CA SER A 157 4.93 8.41 -5.29
C SER A 157 4.48 8.06 -6.72
N ASP A 158 5.35 7.42 -7.51
CA ASP A 158 5.05 6.97 -8.87
C ASP A 158 4.23 5.68 -8.86
N ILE A 159 4.54 4.79 -7.91
CA ILE A 159 3.86 3.53 -7.67
C ILE A 159 3.51 3.43 -6.18
N VAL A 160 2.30 2.97 -5.88
CA VAL A 160 1.88 2.61 -4.53
C VAL A 160 1.58 1.11 -4.51
N VAL A 161 2.16 0.39 -3.56
CA VAL A 161 1.94 -1.04 -3.34
C VAL A 161 1.38 -1.22 -1.94
N THR A 162 0.16 -1.73 -1.81
CA THR A 162 -0.40 -2.07 -0.50
C THR A 162 -1.05 -3.43 -0.52
N HIS A 163 -1.01 -4.16 0.58
CA HIS A 163 -1.74 -5.42 0.62
C HIS A 163 -3.26 -5.20 0.49
N THR A 164 -3.81 -4.22 1.24
CA THR A 164 -5.23 -3.87 1.14
C THR A 164 -5.59 -3.16 -0.16
N PRO A 165 -6.74 -3.43 -0.78
CA PRO A 165 -7.27 -2.60 -1.86
C PRO A 165 -7.88 -1.30 -1.34
N ALA A 166 -8.02 -0.33 -2.24
CA ALA A 166 -8.79 0.89 -2.01
C ALA A 166 -10.29 0.60 -2.18
N LYS A 167 -11.14 1.29 -1.42
CA LYS A 167 -12.59 1.06 -1.49
C LYS A 167 -13.11 1.32 -2.92
N PHE A 168 -14.03 0.48 -3.40
CA PHE A 168 -14.63 0.54 -4.74
C PHE A 168 -13.69 0.28 -5.92
N HIS A 169 -12.45 -0.14 -5.65
CA HIS A 169 -11.44 -0.37 -6.68
C HIS A 169 -10.81 -1.74 -6.49
N ARG A 170 -11.30 -2.71 -7.26
CA ARG A 170 -10.88 -4.12 -7.19
C ARG A 170 -10.92 -4.67 -5.76
N ASP A 171 -12.01 -4.40 -5.06
CA ASP A 171 -12.22 -4.76 -3.65
C ASP A 171 -13.54 -5.49 -3.38
N GLU A 172 -14.20 -5.97 -4.44
CA GLU A 172 -15.47 -6.68 -4.36
C GLU A 172 -15.28 -8.06 -3.73
N CYS A 173 -15.95 -8.28 -2.60
CA CYS A 173 -16.04 -9.56 -1.93
C CYS A 173 -17.48 -10.06 -2.08
N GLY A 174 -17.67 -11.19 -2.77
CA GLY A 174 -18.96 -11.58 -3.34
C GLY A 174 -20.15 -11.50 -2.37
N THR A 175 -20.02 -12.00 -1.14
CA THR A 175 -21.11 -12.01 -0.14
C THR A 175 -21.04 -10.86 0.87
N ARG A 176 -19.94 -10.10 0.89
CA ARG A 176 -19.65 -9.10 1.95
C ARG A 176 -19.62 -7.66 1.45
N GLY A 177 -19.92 -7.44 0.17
CA GLY A 177 -19.82 -6.13 -0.46
C GLY A 177 -18.36 -5.74 -0.68
N THR A 178 -18.00 -4.52 -0.33
CA THR A 178 -16.66 -3.94 -0.57
C THR A 178 -15.76 -4.08 0.66
N ALA A 179 -14.54 -4.57 0.50
CA ALA A 179 -13.60 -4.75 1.61
C ALA A 179 -12.47 -3.71 1.67
N GLY A 180 -12.35 -2.86 0.65
CA GLY A 180 -11.29 -1.87 0.53
C GLY A 180 -11.42 -0.69 1.49
N CYS A 181 -10.33 0.04 1.64
CA CYS A 181 -10.24 1.16 2.56
C CYS A 181 -10.63 2.50 1.90
N GLU A 182 -11.63 3.17 2.44
CA GLU A 182 -12.10 4.48 1.95
C GLU A 182 -11.03 5.57 2.11
N ARG A 183 -10.28 5.55 3.22
CA ARG A 183 -9.20 6.53 3.42
C ARG A 183 -8.06 6.31 2.43
N LEU A 184 -7.78 5.07 2.05
CA LEU A 184 -6.81 4.78 1.00
C LEU A 184 -7.31 5.29 -0.38
N ARG A 185 -8.59 5.09 -0.72
CA ARG A 185 -9.19 5.68 -1.95
C ARG A 185 -9.01 7.20 -1.99
N GLN A 186 -9.29 7.88 -0.89
CA GLN A 186 -9.10 9.33 -0.77
C GLN A 186 -7.63 9.73 -0.93
N THR A 187 -6.69 8.98 -0.33
CA THR A 187 -5.26 9.20 -0.51
C THR A 187 -4.84 9.00 -1.96
N LEU A 188 -5.34 7.97 -2.65
CA LEU A 188 -5.04 7.74 -4.07
C LEU A 188 -5.51 8.90 -4.94
N TRP A 189 -6.65 9.53 -4.64
CA TRP A 189 -7.06 10.76 -5.32
C TRP A 189 -6.09 11.93 -5.08
N ARG A 190 -5.45 12.03 -3.91
CA ARG A 190 -4.45 13.08 -3.61
C ARG A 190 -3.09 12.81 -4.27
N VAL A 191 -2.65 11.55 -4.25
CA VAL A 191 -1.33 11.13 -4.76
C VAL A 191 -1.39 10.99 -6.28
N ARG A 192 -2.39 10.29 -6.80
CA ARG A 192 -2.58 9.92 -8.22
C ARG A 192 -1.34 9.25 -8.81
N PRO A 193 -0.88 8.12 -8.22
CA PRO A 193 0.27 7.41 -8.73
C PRO A 193 -0.03 6.89 -10.15
N ARG A 194 1.02 6.60 -10.92
CA ARG A 194 0.82 5.94 -12.23
C ARG A 194 0.19 4.57 -12.04
N MET A 195 0.59 3.87 -10.97
CA MET A 195 0.13 2.53 -10.67
C MET A 195 -0.13 2.35 -9.16
N PHE A 196 -1.21 1.65 -8.85
CA PHE A 196 -1.55 1.17 -7.52
C PHE A 196 -1.71 -0.36 -7.60
N VAL A 197 -0.91 -1.10 -6.83
CA VAL A 197 -0.91 -2.57 -6.84
C VAL A 197 -1.31 -3.10 -5.48
N CYS A 198 -2.26 -4.03 -5.46
CA CYS A 198 -2.79 -4.65 -4.26
C CYS A 198 -3.12 -6.13 -4.45
N GLY A 199 -3.65 -6.75 -3.40
CA GLY A 199 -4.13 -8.12 -3.37
C GLY A 199 -5.26 -8.28 -2.35
N HIS A 200 -5.14 -9.26 -1.46
CA HIS A 200 -6.01 -9.54 -0.31
C HIS A 200 -7.42 -10.04 -0.65
N ILE A 201 -8.08 -9.43 -1.65
CA ILE A 201 -9.44 -9.78 -2.07
C ILE A 201 -9.35 -10.57 -3.37
N HIS A 202 -9.33 -11.90 -3.25
CA HIS A 202 -9.06 -12.83 -4.35
C HIS A 202 -10.10 -12.75 -5.46
N GLU A 203 -11.36 -12.57 -5.09
CA GLU A 203 -12.48 -12.47 -6.04
C GLU A 203 -12.39 -11.22 -6.94
N ALA A 204 -11.63 -10.22 -6.52
CA ALA A 204 -11.48 -8.96 -7.22
C ALA A 204 -10.20 -8.88 -8.07
N TYR A 205 -9.53 -10.01 -8.34
CA TYR A 205 -8.40 -10.10 -9.27
C TYR A 205 -8.68 -9.40 -10.61
N GLY A 206 -7.84 -8.44 -11.02
CA GLY A 206 -7.99 -7.75 -12.30
C GLY A 206 -7.35 -6.38 -12.37
N VAL A 207 -7.64 -5.66 -13.46
CA VAL A 207 -7.05 -4.35 -13.76
C VAL A 207 -8.14 -3.34 -14.12
N GLU A 208 -8.00 -2.13 -13.62
CA GLU A 208 -8.78 -0.98 -14.04
C GLU A 208 -7.92 0.29 -14.12
N VAL A 209 -8.40 1.29 -14.84
CA VAL A 209 -7.79 2.62 -14.89
C VAL A 209 -8.82 3.64 -14.43
N VAL A 210 -8.51 4.34 -13.35
CA VAL A 210 -9.36 5.38 -12.77
C VAL A 210 -8.91 6.73 -13.30
N THR A 211 -9.86 7.54 -13.77
CA THR A 211 -9.66 8.96 -14.09
C THR A 211 -10.17 9.79 -12.92
N TRP A 212 -9.34 10.66 -12.38
CA TRP A 212 -9.67 11.50 -11.21
C TRP A 212 -10.28 12.84 -11.64
N ASP A 213 -11.41 13.23 -11.06
CA ASP A 213 -11.99 14.56 -11.28
C ASP A 213 -11.31 15.57 -10.34
N LEU A 214 -10.46 16.41 -10.91
CA LEU A 214 -9.78 17.50 -10.22
C LEU A 214 -10.55 18.82 -10.30
N SER A 215 -11.63 18.89 -11.07
CA SER A 215 -12.32 20.14 -11.40
C SER A 215 -13.44 20.49 -10.42
N CYS A 216 -14.04 19.48 -9.77
CA CYS A 216 -15.24 19.68 -8.97
C CYS A 216 -14.94 20.23 -7.56
N PRO A 217 -15.35 21.48 -7.23
CA PRO A 217 -15.06 22.09 -5.93
C PRO A 217 -16.06 21.73 -4.84
N ASN A 218 -17.11 20.95 -5.14
CA ASN A 218 -18.19 20.65 -4.20
C ASN A 218 -18.27 19.15 -3.85
N ILE A 219 -17.56 18.29 -4.58
CA ILE A 219 -17.50 16.84 -4.31
C ILE A 219 -16.04 16.48 -4.03
N LYS A 220 -15.78 15.93 -2.85
CA LYS A 220 -14.42 15.54 -2.44
C LYS A 220 -14.03 14.21 -3.07
N PHE A 221 -12.77 14.11 -3.52
CA PHE A 221 -12.16 12.86 -3.97
C PHE A 221 -12.97 12.14 -5.05
N LYS A 222 -13.46 12.89 -6.02
CA LYS A 222 -14.36 12.39 -7.05
C LYS A 222 -13.57 11.67 -8.16
N GLU A 223 -14.03 10.49 -8.54
CA GLU A 223 -13.68 9.84 -9.80
C GLU A 223 -14.51 10.40 -10.95
N GLU A 224 -13.87 10.67 -12.08
CA GLU A 224 -14.54 11.04 -13.32
C GLU A 224 -15.06 9.80 -14.06
N SER A 225 -14.22 8.76 -14.19
CA SER A 225 -14.58 7.52 -14.86
C SER A 225 -13.63 6.37 -14.48
N VAL A 226 -14.08 5.13 -14.74
CA VAL A 226 -13.28 3.91 -14.57
C VAL A 226 -13.32 3.10 -15.85
N ARG A 227 -12.15 2.68 -16.35
CA ARG A 227 -12.01 1.76 -17.49
C ARG A 227 -11.56 0.40 -16.98
N TYR A 228 -12.39 -0.62 -17.12
CA TYR A 228 -12.04 -1.99 -16.76
C TYR A 228 -11.25 -2.67 -17.88
N TRP A 229 -10.19 -3.37 -17.52
CA TRP A 229 -9.48 -4.28 -18.42
C TRP A 229 -9.91 -5.72 -18.12
N GLN A 230 -10.27 -6.43 -19.17
CA GLN A 230 -10.61 -7.85 -19.09
C GLN A 230 -9.44 -8.68 -19.61
N ASP A 231 -9.16 -9.83 -18.97
CA ASP A 231 -8.32 -10.85 -19.60
C ASP A 231 -9.07 -11.35 -20.84
N PRO A 232 -8.55 -11.15 -22.07
CA PRO A 232 -9.24 -11.57 -23.28
C PRO A 232 -9.36 -13.09 -23.39
N GLN A 233 -8.55 -13.85 -22.65
CA GLN A 233 -8.51 -15.32 -22.72
C GLN A 233 -8.27 -15.93 -21.33
N PRO A 234 -9.25 -15.78 -20.40
CA PRO A 234 -9.08 -16.16 -18.99
C PRO A 234 -8.78 -17.64 -18.81
N GLU A 235 -9.41 -18.50 -19.60
CA GLU A 235 -9.22 -19.96 -19.58
C GLU A 235 -7.94 -20.43 -20.31
N SER A 236 -7.29 -19.55 -21.08
CA SER A 236 -6.09 -19.91 -21.84
C SER A 236 -4.82 -19.76 -21.02
N ARG A 237 -3.72 -20.38 -21.46
CA ARG A 237 -2.38 -20.13 -20.90
C ARG A 237 -1.73 -18.82 -21.38
N LYS A 238 -2.42 -18.02 -22.20
CA LYS A 238 -1.86 -16.75 -22.67
C LYS A 238 -1.77 -15.78 -21.51
N GLN A 239 -0.65 -15.08 -21.47
CA GLN A 239 -0.34 -14.09 -20.45
C GLN A 239 -1.37 -12.95 -20.48
N TYR A 240 -1.92 -12.60 -19.32
CA TYR A 240 -2.74 -11.40 -19.18
C TYR A 240 -1.82 -10.17 -19.18
N THR A 241 -1.87 -9.42 -20.27
CA THR A 241 -1.03 -8.24 -20.50
C THR A 241 -1.89 -7.02 -20.80
N VAL A 242 -1.60 -5.92 -20.12
CA VAL A 242 -2.25 -4.62 -20.29
C VAL A 242 -1.19 -3.61 -20.75
N ASP A 243 -1.32 -3.10 -21.97
CA ASP A 243 -0.40 -2.07 -22.51
C ASP A 243 -1.03 -0.69 -22.35
N LEU A 244 -0.46 0.10 -21.43
CA LEU A 244 -0.82 1.50 -21.17
C LEU A 244 0.32 2.45 -21.54
N SER A 245 1.32 1.97 -22.30
CA SER A 245 2.37 2.83 -22.83
C SER A 245 1.86 3.70 -23.98
N SER A 246 2.64 4.70 -24.37
CA SER A 246 2.40 5.54 -25.54
C SER A 246 2.17 4.75 -26.84
N ARG A 247 2.69 3.51 -26.93
CA ARG A 247 2.42 2.59 -28.05
C ARG A 247 0.93 2.27 -28.19
N ALA A 248 0.19 2.21 -27.09
CA ALA A 248 -1.23 1.92 -27.05
C ALA A 248 -2.12 3.12 -27.47
N LYS A 249 -1.51 4.27 -27.81
CA LYS A 249 -2.17 5.48 -28.31
C LYS A 249 -3.33 5.93 -27.41
N ALA A 250 -4.57 5.75 -27.86
CA ALA A 250 -5.76 6.17 -27.13
C ALA A 250 -5.93 5.46 -25.77
N MET A 251 -5.30 4.29 -25.59
CA MET A 251 -5.33 3.53 -24.34
C MET A 251 -4.15 3.86 -23.41
N ALA A 252 -3.23 4.74 -23.82
CA ALA A 252 -2.09 5.12 -23.01
C ALA A 252 -2.54 5.78 -21.70
N LEU A 253 -1.81 5.51 -20.62
CA LEU A 253 -2.10 6.08 -19.30
C LEU A 253 -1.89 7.60 -19.32
N ARG A 254 -2.93 8.37 -18.98
CA ARG A 254 -2.84 9.83 -18.85
C ARG A 254 -2.26 10.23 -17.49
N ASN A 255 -0.97 9.97 -17.32
CA ASN A 255 -0.21 10.39 -16.14
C ASN A 255 1.19 10.81 -16.61
N ASP A 256 1.51 12.09 -16.50
CA ASP A 256 2.83 12.61 -16.88
C ASP A 256 3.87 12.50 -15.75
N GLY A 257 3.46 12.05 -14.55
CA GLY A 257 4.34 11.89 -13.39
C GLY A 257 4.80 13.22 -12.80
N SER A 258 4.09 14.31 -13.10
CA SER A 258 4.34 15.64 -12.54
C SER A 258 4.37 15.59 -11.01
N VAL A 259 5.39 16.24 -10.43
CA VAL A 259 5.72 16.14 -8.99
C VAL A 259 5.30 17.38 -8.21
N GLY A 260 4.89 18.44 -8.90
CA GLY A 260 4.53 19.71 -8.30
C GLY A 260 5.71 20.51 -7.77
N ASN A 261 5.39 21.62 -7.10
CA ASN A 261 6.34 22.46 -6.39
C ASN A 261 6.59 21.91 -4.98
N LEU A 262 6.97 20.63 -4.85
CA LEU A 262 7.37 20.07 -3.57
C LEU A 262 8.66 20.76 -3.12
N VAL A 263 8.50 21.82 -2.31
CA VAL A 263 9.59 22.45 -1.59
C VAL A 263 10.21 21.35 -0.72
N GLY A 264 11.49 21.04 -0.93
CA GLY A 264 12.17 19.94 -0.25
C GLY A 264 11.97 19.99 1.27
N SER A 265 11.92 18.82 1.90
CA SER A 265 11.65 18.56 3.35
C SER A 265 12.36 19.46 4.39
N ARG A 266 13.26 20.36 4.00
CA ARG A 266 13.98 21.28 4.89
C ARG A 266 13.16 22.48 5.38
N GLN A 267 12.00 22.80 4.79
CA GLN A 267 11.25 24.02 5.17
C GLN A 267 9.99 23.78 6.02
N LEU A 268 9.53 22.52 6.15
CA LEU A 268 8.35 22.16 6.94
C LEU A 268 8.54 22.24 8.46
N THR A 269 9.79 22.29 8.95
CA THR A 269 10.09 22.43 10.39
C THR A 269 10.00 23.87 10.91
N ARG A 270 9.93 24.90 10.04
CA ARG A 270 9.84 26.31 10.48
C ARG A 270 8.41 26.88 10.54
N LEU A 271 7.42 26.19 9.98
CA LEU A 271 6.02 26.68 9.97
C LEU A 271 5.13 26.09 11.07
N ARG A 272 5.67 25.21 11.93
CA ARG A 272 4.95 24.65 13.10
C ARG A 272 5.42 25.19 14.46
N GLY A 273 6.29 26.19 14.48
CA GLY A 273 6.71 26.87 15.70
C GLY A 273 6.16 28.29 15.75
N ALA A 274 4.86 28.44 15.98
CA ALA A 274 4.35 29.70 16.51
C ALA A 274 4.56 29.65 18.03
N GLU A 275 5.62 30.32 18.47
CA GLU A 275 5.96 30.57 19.86
C GLU A 275 4.78 31.25 20.57
N VAL A 276 4.42 30.74 21.74
CA VAL A 276 3.56 31.44 22.69
C VAL A 276 4.35 31.54 23.99
N ASP A 277 4.89 32.74 24.22
CA ASP A 277 5.55 33.15 25.46
C ASP A 277 4.54 33.22 26.62
N GLY A 278 4.95 32.76 27.80
CA GLY A 278 4.29 33.07 29.08
C GLY A 278 4.60 32.06 30.20
N PRO A 279 4.72 32.49 31.47
CA PRO A 279 5.97 32.34 32.22
C PRO A 279 6.03 31.16 33.18
N SER A 280 7.27 30.80 33.48
CA SER A 280 7.76 29.95 34.56
C SER A 280 7.42 30.50 35.95
N ASP A 281 6.94 29.62 36.83
CA ASP A 281 7.01 29.80 38.28
C ASP A 281 7.38 28.49 38.99
N GLU A 282 7.94 28.68 40.17
CA GLU A 282 9.02 27.90 40.77
C GLU A 282 8.66 26.58 41.47
N MET A 283 9.74 25.81 41.57
CA MET A 283 10.08 24.68 42.45
C MET A 283 9.55 24.73 43.89
N SER A 284 9.09 23.58 44.39
CA SER A 284 9.32 23.20 45.80
C SER A 284 9.43 21.69 45.97
N THR A 285 10.58 21.29 46.48
CA THR A 285 11.02 19.97 46.97
C THR A 285 10.16 19.43 48.11
N VAL A 286 9.89 18.11 48.13
CA VAL A 286 9.69 17.34 49.37
C VAL A 286 10.29 15.94 49.20
N GLU A 287 10.76 15.44 50.35
CA GLU A 287 11.82 14.48 50.60
C GLU A 287 11.53 13.00 50.33
N SER A 288 12.65 12.28 50.28
CA SER A 288 12.90 10.85 50.41
C SER A 288 12.11 10.13 51.50
N GLY A 289 11.53 8.98 51.13
CA GLY A 289 11.01 7.97 52.05
C GLY A 289 11.18 6.57 51.45
N ASP A 290 12.18 5.85 51.97
CA ASP A 290 12.53 4.47 51.66
C ASP A 290 11.50 3.53 52.33
N GLN A 291 10.69 2.80 51.55
CA GLN A 291 9.84 1.73 52.08
C GLN A 291 9.75 0.54 51.10
N ASN A 292 10.21 -0.61 51.60
CA ASN A 292 10.07 -1.95 51.04
C ASN A 292 8.67 -2.25 50.50
N PHE A 293 8.56 -2.63 49.23
CA PHE A 293 7.35 -3.26 48.68
C PHE A 293 7.63 -4.71 48.25
N HIS A 294 6.98 -5.63 48.97
CA HIS A 294 6.79 -7.02 48.58
C HIS A 294 6.08 -7.11 47.22
N LEU A 295 6.65 -7.90 46.30
CA LEU A 295 6.03 -8.25 45.02
C LEU A 295 4.76 -9.10 45.24
N PRO A 296 3.59 -8.73 44.69
CA PRO A 296 2.43 -9.61 44.67
C PRO A 296 2.58 -10.69 43.57
N ARG A 297 2.13 -11.91 43.90
CA ARG A 297 2.05 -13.08 43.02
C ARG A 297 1.19 -12.77 41.76
N PRO A 298 1.51 -13.31 40.57
CA PRO A 298 0.69 -13.13 39.39
C PRO A 298 -0.69 -13.82 39.55
N PRO A 299 -1.79 -13.19 39.10
CA PRO A 299 -3.10 -13.81 39.16
C PRO A 299 -3.23 -14.96 38.15
N THR A 300 -3.96 -16.00 38.55
CA THR A 300 -4.33 -17.14 37.71
C THR A 300 -5.23 -16.69 36.56
N ALA A 301 -4.99 -17.24 35.36
CA ALA A 301 -5.73 -16.93 34.15
C ALA A 301 -7.23 -17.19 34.32
N GLY A 302 -8.02 -16.12 34.31
CA GLY A 302 -9.46 -16.20 34.12
C GLY A 302 -9.80 -16.54 32.65
N PRO A 303 -11.03 -17.01 32.38
CA PRO A 303 -11.48 -17.26 31.02
C PRO A 303 -11.45 -15.97 30.18
N PRO A 304 -11.18 -16.05 28.86
CA PRO A 304 -10.98 -14.87 28.01
C PRO A 304 -12.21 -13.95 28.03
N PRO A 305 -12.03 -12.62 28.03
CA PRO A 305 -13.13 -11.68 28.11
C PRO A 305 -13.74 -11.51 26.70
N PHE A 306 -14.65 -12.40 26.32
CA PHE A 306 -15.50 -12.15 25.16
C PHE A 306 -16.85 -11.61 25.62
N PRO A 307 -17.29 -10.41 25.15
CA PRO A 307 -18.70 -10.08 25.12
C PRO A 307 -19.40 -10.88 24.02
N ASP A 308 -20.55 -11.44 24.38
CA ASP A 308 -21.50 -12.14 23.51
C ASP A 308 -21.93 -11.23 22.34
N PHE A 309 -21.55 -11.58 21.11
CA PHE A 309 -21.69 -10.74 19.92
C PHE A 309 -23.12 -10.67 19.37
N ASP A 310 -24.08 -11.36 19.97
CA ASP A 310 -25.50 -11.26 19.61
C ASP A 310 -26.25 -10.11 20.31
N LYS A 311 -25.56 -9.26 21.09
CA LYS A 311 -26.18 -8.14 21.83
C LYS A 311 -25.64 -6.73 21.54
N ALA A 312 -24.85 -6.55 20.48
CA ALA A 312 -24.41 -5.21 20.04
C ALA A 312 -25.43 -4.52 19.12
N GLN A 313 -26.68 -4.37 19.58
CA GLN A 313 -27.61 -3.36 19.05
C GLN A 313 -27.94 -2.39 20.19
N ARG A 314 -27.41 -1.17 20.12
CA ARG A 314 -27.89 -0.05 20.93
C ARG A 314 -28.58 0.98 20.02
N PRO A 315 -29.79 1.45 20.39
CA PRO A 315 -30.52 2.45 19.62
C PRO A 315 -29.88 3.85 19.77
N ILE A 316 -30.05 4.67 18.72
CA ILE A 316 -29.57 6.05 18.64
C ILE A 316 -30.45 6.94 19.52
N SER A 317 -29.87 7.63 20.50
CA SER A 317 -30.57 8.67 21.29
C SER A 317 -30.66 9.98 20.51
N PRO A 318 -31.83 10.65 20.45
CA PRO A 318 -31.98 11.94 19.77
C PRO A 318 -31.73 13.09 20.74
N ALA A 319 -30.51 13.61 20.77
CA ALA A 319 -30.24 14.92 21.38
C ALA A 319 -28.99 15.55 20.73
N ALA A 320 -29.20 16.20 19.58
CA ALA A 320 -28.21 17.08 18.97
C ALA A 320 -28.51 18.52 19.41
N SER A 321 -27.61 19.12 20.18
CA SER A 321 -27.57 20.55 20.43
C SER A 321 -27.28 21.31 19.13
N SER A 322 -28.00 22.41 18.91
CA SER A 322 -27.94 23.27 17.72
C SER A 322 -26.54 23.81 17.45
N ILE A 323 -25.83 23.18 16.50
CA ILE A 323 -24.65 23.75 15.86
C ILE A 323 -25.11 24.52 14.63
N SER A 324 -24.66 25.78 14.51
CA SER A 324 -24.96 26.68 13.39
C SER A 324 -24.72 26.01 12.03
N ILE A 325 -25.77 25.94 11.23
CA ILE A 325 -25.84 25.21 9.95
C ILE A 325 -24.97 25.88 8.86
N ASN A 326 -24.40 27.06 9.14
CA ASN A 326 -23.63 27.85 8.17
C ASN A 326 -22.12 27.49 8.08
N GLU A 327 -21.59 26.62 8.93
CA GLU A 327 -20.17 26.21 8.89
C GLU A 327 -19.92 24.80 8.31
N LEU A 328 -20.97 24.05 7.95
CA LEU A 328 -20.86 22.65 7.49
C LEU A 328 -21.19 22.42 6.00
N ALA A 329 -21.10 23.44 5.15
CA ALA A 329 -20.99 23.17 3.73
C ALA A 329 -19.63 22.51 3.47
N SER A 330 -19.65 21.22 3.14
CA SER A 330 -18.48 20.42 2.76
C SER A 330 -17.74 21.07 1.60
N ARG A 331 -16.79 21.97 1.90
CA ARG A 331 -15.89 22.58 0.93
C ARG A 331 -15.18 21.43 0.20
N GLY A 332 -15.37 21.28 -1.11
CA GLY A 332 -14.74 20.19 -1.89
C GLY A 332 -13.23 20.37 -1.98
N GLN A 333 -12.54 19.31 -2.40
CA GLN A 333 -11.06 19.29 -2.48
C GLN A 333 -10.54 19.53 -3.91
N GLY A 334 -11.41 19.51 -4.92
CA GLY A 334 -11.08 19.86 -6.31
C GLY A 334 -11.24 21.36 -6.60
N GLY A 335 -10.99 21.75 -7.84
CA GLY A 335 -11.04 23.12 -8.34
C GLY A 335 -9.69 23.60 -8.86
N GLN A 336 -9.62 24.88 -9.25
CA GLN A 336 -8.37 25.49 -9.71
C GLN A 336 -7.28 25.39 -8.62
N ALA A 337 -6.07 24.97 -8.99
CA ALA A 337 -4.93 24.84 -8.07
C ALA A 337 -4.59 26.15 -7.33
N SER A 338 -4.86 27.30 -7.96
CA SER A 338 -4.70 28.62 -7.36
C SER A 338 -5.74 28.97 -6.29
N SER A 339 -6.81 28.19 -6.16
CA SER A 339 -7.88 28.44 -5.20
C SER A 339 -7.53 27.91 -3.82
N ALA A 340 -7.66 28.76 -2.79
CA ALA A 340 -7.55 28.37 -1.38
C ALA A 340 -8.63 27.36 -0.93
N ARG A 341 -9.63 27.10 -1.78
CA ARG A 341 -10.67 26.10 -1.53
C ARG A 341 -10.30 24.71 -2.07
N SER A 342 -9.23 24.59 -2.85
CA SER A 342 -8.74 23.31 -3.40
C SER A 342 -7.67 22.70 -2.50
N ASP A 343 -7.41 21.40 -2.65
CA ASP A 343 -6.22 20.76 -2.07
C ASP A 343 -4.98 21.19 -2.88
N GLN A 344 -4.52 22.42 -2.63
CA GLN A 344 -3.44 23.04 -3.39
C GLN A 344 -2.16 22.22 -3.33
N GLU A 345 -1.92 21.58 -2.17
CA GLU A 345 -0.82 20.65 -2.00
C GLU A 345 -0.96 19.55 -3.04
N ALA A 346 -2.08 18.81 -3.04
CA ALA A 346 -2.37 17.69 -3.94
C ALA A 346 -2.39 18.04 -5.44
N ILE A 347 -2.78 19.26 -5.82
CA ILE A 347 -3.08 19.61 -7.22
C ILE A 347 -1.96 20.42 -7.87
N SER A 348 -1.36 21.39 -7.18
CA SER A 348 -0.49 22.40 -7.81
C SER A 348 0.75 21.79 -8.45
N GLY A 349 0.88 21.95 -9.77
CA GLY A 349 1.96 21.37 -10.57
C GLY A 349 1.90 19.84 -10.68
N ARG A 350 0.74 19.24 -10.39
CA ARG A 350 0.44 17.80 -10.46
C ARG A 350 -0.87 17.52 -11.21
N GLU A 351 -1.33 18.48 -12.00
CA GLU A 351 -2.55 18.41 -12.80
C GLU A 351 -2.43 17.38 -13.94
N GLY A 352 -1.20 17.06 -14.37
CA GLY A 352 -0.95 16.04 -15.39
C GLY A 352 -1.08 14.59 -14.90
N ARG A 353 -1.23 14.37 -13.58
CA ARG A 353 -1.51 13.05 -12.99
C ARG A 353 -3.02 12.77 -13.01
N LEU A 354 -3.60 12.54 -14.19
CA LEU A 354 -5.04 12.41 -14.36
C LEU A 354 -5.56 10.98 -14.13
N GLU A 355 -4.74 9.98 -14.41
CA GLU A 355 -5.14 8.56 -14.34
C GLU A 355 -4.20 7.73 -13.45
N THR A 356 -4.78 6.70 -12.82
CA THR A 356 -4.06 5.66 -12.06
C THR A 356 -4.50 4.29 -12.55
N CYS A 357 -3.53 3.44 -12.91
CA CYS A 357 -3.76 2.01 -13.15
C CYS A 357 -3.84 1.28 -11.81
N ILE A 358 -4.98 0.67 -11.50
CA ILE A 358 -5.20 -0.13 -10.30
C ILE A 358 -5.15 -1.60 -10.68
N VAL A 359 -4.33 -2.36 -9.97
CA VAL A 359 -4.16 -3.80 -10.17
C VAL A 359 -4.40 -4.50 -8.84
N ASN A 360 -5.41 -5.37 -8.81
CA ASN A 360 -5.48 -6.42 -7.79
C ASN A 360 -4.88 -7.69 -8.38
N ALA A 361 -3.73 -8.08 -7.84
CA ALA A 361 -2.86 -9.11 -8.38
C ALA A 361 -2.97 -10.45 -7.63
N ALA A 362 -4.06 -10.67 -6.87
CA ALA A 362 -4.27 -11.90 -6.10
C ALA A 362 -4.16 -13.15 -6.99
N TYR A 363 -3.13 -13.95 -6.74
CA TYR A 363 -2.81 -15.14 -7.53
C TYR A 363 -3.70 -16.31 -7.14
N MET A 364 -3.94 -16.52 -5.85
CA MET A 364 -4.91 -17.51 -5.40
C MET A 364 -6.33 -17.02 -5.75
N ALA A 365 -7.12 -17.86 -6.45
CA ALA A 365 -8.47 -17.51 -6.89
C ALA A 365 -9.57 -18.05 -5.96
N THR A 366 -9.31 -19.20 -5.35
CA THR A 366 -10.27 -19.87 -4.47
C THR A 366 -9.54 -20.51 -3.30
N ASN A 367 -9.98 -20.22 -2.08
CA ASN A 367 -9.45 -20.84 -0.87
C ASN A 367 -10.20 -22.13 -0.52
N TRP A 368 -9.51 -23.04 0.15
CA TRP A 368 -10.02 -24.36 0.56
C TRP A 368 -11.22 -24.24 1.54
N PRO A 369 -12.21 -25.17 1.57
CA PRO A 369 -12.43 -26.37 0.76
C PRO A 369 -13.58 -26.15 -0.24
N HIS A 370 -13.30 -25.70 -1.46
CA HIS A 370 -14.24 -25.94 -2.55
C HIS A 370 -14.03 -27.36 -3.09
N LYS A 371 -15.12 -28.06 -3.40
CA LYS A 371 -15.13 -29.44 -3.93
C LYS A 371 -14.29 -29.63 -5.22
N THR A 372 -13.84 -28.55 -5.84
CA THR A 372 -13.14 -28.52 -7.14
C THR A 372 -11.62 -28.28 -7.04
N GLY A 373 -11.03 -28.18 -5.84
CA GLY A 373 -9.58 -27.95 -5.66
C GLY A 373 -9.15 -26.48 -5.75
N LYS A 374 -7.86 -26.21 -5.57
CA LYS A 374 -7.27 -24.86 -5.64
C LYS A 374 -7.26 -24.36 -7.09
N LYS A 375 -7.69 -23.13 -7.31
CA LYS A 375 -7.58 -22.40 -8.58
C LYS A 375 -6.67 -21.20 -8.42
N PHE A 376 -6.00 -20.84 -9.51
CA PHE A 376 -5.06 -19.74 -9.55
C PHE A 376 -5.34 -18.83 -10.75
N HIS A 377 -5.20 -17.53 -10.54
CA HIS A 377 -5.13 -16.53 -11.58
C HIS A 377 -3.72 -16.48 -12.18
N LYS A 378 -3.56 -15.72 -13.27
CA LYS A 378 -2.25 -15.48 -13.87
C LYS A 378 -1.59 -14.29 -13.18
N PRO A 379 -0.25 -14.21 -13.11
CA PRO A 379 0.40 -12.92 -12.87
C PRO A 379 -0.12 -11.89 -13.89
N ILE A 380 -0.25 -10.63 -13.51
CA ILE A 380 -0.71 -9.56 -14.43
C ILE A 380 0.52 -8.82 -14.95
N VAL A 381 0.62 -8.63 -16.27
CA VAL A 381 1.70 -7.85 -16.88
C VAL A 381 1.16 -6.49 -17.29
N VAL A 382 1.80 -5.41 -16.86
CA VAL A 382 1.43 -4.04 -17.26
C VAL A 382 2.63 -3.35 -17.90
N ASP A 383 2.47 -2.88 -19.12
CA ASP A 383 3.45 -2.04 -19.81
C ASP A 383 3.07 -0.56 -19.60
N ILE A 384 3.95 0.24 -18.99
CA ILE A 384 3.77 1.70 -18.80
C ILE A 384 5.03 2.45 -19.23
N ASP A 385 4.87 3.73 -19.57
CA ASP A 385 6.01 4.62 -19.80
C ASP A 385 6.45 5.29 -18.49
N LEU A 386 7.75 5.22 -18.21
CA LEU A 386 8.38 5.86 -17.05
C LEU A 386 9.49 6.82 -17.48
N PRO A 387 9.71 7.94 -16.76
CA PRO A 387 10.79 8.87 -17.06
C PRO A 387 12.17 8.19 -17.04
N VAL A 388 13.06 8.66 -17.91
CA VAL A 388 14.43 8.19 -18.01
C VAL A 388 15.38 9.38 -18.05
N GLU A 389 16.44 9.29 -17.26
CA GLU A 389 17.59 10.17 -17.34
C GLU A 389 18.66 9.52 -18.22
N PRO A 390 19.30 10.27 -19.15
CA PRO A 390 20.34 9.73 -20.01
C PRO A 390 21.54 9.26 -19.16
N GLY A 391 22.12 8.12 -19.54
CA GLY A 391 23.34 7.63 -18.93
C GLY A 391 24.53 8.54 -19.24
N PRO A 392 25.65 8.42 -18.50
CA PRO A 392 26.87 9.14 -18.83
C PRO A 392 27.27 8.79 -20.27
N SER A 393 27.40 9.82 -21.11
CA SER A 393 27.93 9.64 -22.47
C SER A 393 29.30 8.98 -22.38
N PRO A 394 29.60 7.94 -23.18
CA PRO A 394 30.96 7.40 -23.23
C PRO A 394 31.86 8.58 -23.57
N SER A 395 32.73 8.95 -22.63
CA SER A 395 33.74 9.97 -22.84
C SER A 395 34.44 9.63 -24.14
N SER A 396 34.41 10.55 -25.10
CA SER A 396 35.27 10.50 -26.28
C SER A 396 36.67 10.19 -25.76
N ALA A 397 37.11 8.94 -25.96
CA ALA A 397 38.49 8.57 -25.73
C ALA A 397 39.28 9.43 -26.71
N SER A 398 39.89 10.50 -26.18
CA SER A 398 40.84 11.32 -26.90
C SER A 398 41.92 10.40 -27.42
N ILE A 399 41.99 10.31 -28.75
CA ILE A 399 42.96 9.54 -29.53
C ILE A 399 44.37 10.07 -29.28
#